data_AF-A0A3P8IY79-F1
#
_entry.id   AF-A0A3P8IY79-F1
#
_cell.length_a   1.000
_cell.length_b   1.000
_cell.length_c   1.000
_cell.angle_alpha   90.00
_cell.angle_beta   90.00
_cell.angle_gamma   90.00
#
_symmetry.space_group_name_H-M   'P 1'
#
loop_
_entity.id
_entity.type
_entity.pdbx_description
1 polymer ?
#
loop_
_entity_poly.entity_id
_entity_poly.type
_entity_poly.pdbx_seq_one_letter_code
_entity_poly.pdbx_strand_id
1 'polypeptide(L)'
;MDGLHEDLNEARSEKNNATKLKHNESMVEYTSSHEQAEAAWIQHKDLNNSIIVSSFQGLLRSTVKCNSCHVTSTTFDVFMVLSLPIEQMNKCQLTDCLKLFLEKEEMVGQCRWHCPTCNTRRDASKWIELWKLPTYLIIHLKRFRYEYGNWRKQTTNVDFPIECLDMSSFIVGPKLHSSEYALYSVLNHRGTMESGHYTTFCRNIRDGRWYEYDDENVSLLDKNEIQVSYLQNSK
;
A
#
# COMPACT_ATOMS: atom_id res chain seq x y z
N MET A 1 2.65 -6.69 11.79
CA MET A 1 1.34 -6.01 11.94
C MET A 1 0.22 -7.03 12.02
N ASP A 2 0.21 -8.06 11.16
CA ASP A 2 -0.78 -9.13 11.23
C ASP A 2 -0.85 -9.80 12.60
N GLY A 3 0.28 -10.12 13.24
CA GLY A 3 0.26 -10.65 14.61
C GLY A 3 -0.47 -9.74 15.63
N LEU A 4 -0.17 -8.44 15.65
CA LEU A 4 -0.88 -7.47 16.50
C LEU A 4 -2.36 -7.33 16.14
N HIS A 5 -2.69 -7.40 14.85
CA HIS A 5 -4.08 -7.40 14.41
C HIS A 5 -4.83 -8.60 14.98
N GLU A 6 -4.27 -9.80 14.81
CA GLU A 6 -4.86 -11.06 15.26
C GLU A 6 -5.04 -11.10 16.78
N ASP A 7 -4.04 -10.61 17.54
CA ASP A 7 -4.10 -10.53 19.00
C ASP A 7 -5.18 -9.55 19.51
N LEU A 8 -5.47 -8.50 18.74
CA LEU A 8 -6.44 -7.45 19.08
C LEU A 8 -7.76 -7.57 18.30
N ASN A 9 -8.00 -8.70 17.61
CA ASN A 9 -9.17 -8.87 16.75
C ASN A 9 -10.42 -9.24 17.56
N GLU A 10 -11.31 -8.27 17.75
CA GLU A 10 -12.55 -8.42 18.51
C GLU A 10 -13.61 -9.24 17.75
N ALA A 11 -13.58 -9.25 16.42
CA ALA A 11 -14.59 -9.94 15.59
C ALA A 11 -14.58 -11.47 15.80
N ARG A 12 -13.44 -12.05 16.18
CA ARG A 12 -13.33 -13.48 16.51
C ARG A 12 -13.96 -13.84 17.84
N SER A 13 -13.90 -12.93 18.82
CA SER A 13 -14.50 -13.17 20.14
C SER A 13 -16.02 -13.23 20.05
N GLU A 14 -16.62 -12.43 19.17
CA GLU A 14 -18.06 -12.39 18.92
C GLU A 14 -18.55 -13.61 18.13
N LYS A 15 -17.82 -14.06 17.10
CA LYS A 15 -18.19 -15.24 16.30
C LYS A 15 -18.05 -16.57 17.05
N ASN A 16 -17.17 -16.65 18.06
CA ASN A 16 -17.13 -17.82 18.93
C ASN A 16 -18.36 -17.92 19.86
N ASN A 17 -19.07 -16.81 20.08
CA ASN A 17 -20.32 -16.76 20.84
C ASN A 17 -21.57 -16.81 19.95
N ALA A 18 -21.46 -16.45 18.67
CA ALA A 18 -22.57 -16.45 17.71
C ALA A 18 -22.48 -17.65 16.74
N THR A 19 -23.26 -18.69 17.04
CA THR A 19 -23.48 -19.86 16.18
C THR A 19 -23.75 -19.48 14.72
N LYS A 20 -22.96 -20.08 13.81
CA LYS A 20 -23.11 -20.17 12.34
C LYS A 20 -24.42 -19.61 11.76
N LEU A 21 -24.35 -18.42 11.16
CA LEU A 21 -25.24 -18.04 10.06
C LEU A 21 -24.42 -18.08 8.76
N LYS A 22 -24.62 -19.16 7.99
CA LYS A 22 -24.11 -19.26 6.61
C LYS A 22 -24.84 -18.19 5.78
N HIS A 23 -24.11 -17.22 5.25
CA HIS A 23 -24.64 -16.37 4.19
C HIS A 23 -24.59 -17.15 2.87
N ASN A 24 -25.75 -17.25 2.23
CA ASN A 24 -25.87 -17.73 0.85
C ASN A 24 -25.21 -16.69 -0.07
N GLU A 25 -24.13 -17.07 -0.74
CA GLU A 25 -23.55 -16.34 -1.87
C GLU A 25 -24.48 -16.47 -3.09
N SER A 26 -25.60 -15.75 -3.09
CA SER A 26 -26.29 -15.42 -4.33
C SER A 26 -25.61 -14.20 -4.94
N MET A 27 -25.38 -14.22 -6.26
CA MET A 27 -24.91 -13.07 -7.06
C MET A 27 -25.76 -11.82 -6.76
N VAL A 28 -25.29 -10.94 -5.88
CA VAL A 28 -25.87 -9.62 -5.70
C VAL A 28 -25.32 -8.76 -6.84
N GLU A 29 -26.21 -8.36 -7.75
CA GLU A 29 -25.87 -7.46 -8.84
C GLU A 29 -25.81 -6.04 -8.27
N TYR A 30 -24.60 -5.61 -7.90
CA TYR A 30 -24.38 -4.26 -7.35
C TYR A 30 -24.57 -3.20 -8.43
N THR A 31 -25.27 -2.13 -8.09
CA THR A 31 -25.63 -1.07 -9.05
C THR A 31 -24.54 -0.01 -9.22
N SER A 32 -23.59 0.08 -8.27
CA SER A 32 -22.47 1.02 -8.33
C SER A 32 -21.18 0.50 -7.69
N SER A 33 -20.04 1.09 -8.08
CA SER A 33 -18.74 0.82 -7.42
C SER A 33 -18.74 1.17 -5.93
N HIS A 34 -19.56 2.13 -5.51
CA HIS A 34 -19.70 2.50 -4.10
C HIS A 34 -20.32 1.37 -3.28
N GLU A 35 -21.41 0.77 -3.77
CA GLU A 35 -22.06 -0.36 -3.09
C GLU A 35 -21.14 -1.58 -3.01
N GLN A 36 -20.40 -1.87 -4.07
CA GLN A 36 -19.40 -2.96 -4.08
C GLN A 36 -18.30 -2.72 -3.05
N ALA A 37 -17.77 -1.50 -2.98
CA ALA A 37 -16.73 -1.13 -2.03
C ALA A 37 -17.21 -1.21 -0.57
N GLU A 38 -18.40 -0.68 -0.29
CA GLU A 38 -19.00 -0.75 1.05
C GLU A 38 -19.28 -2.19 1.45
N ALA A 39 -19.86 -3.01 0.56
CA ALA A 39 -20.10 -4.43 0.85
C ALA A 39 -18.81 -5.20 1.13
N ALA A 40 -17.75 -4.99 0.33
CA ALA A 40 -16.44 -5.59 0.55
C ALA A 40 -15.83 -5.15 1.89
N TRP A 41 -15.97 -3.87 2.25
CA TRP A 41 -15.45 -3.34 3.51
C TRP A 41 -16.21 -3.85 4.74
N ILE A 42 -17.54 -3.99 4.65
CA ILE A 42 -18.37 -4.59 5.70
C ILE A 42 -17.98 -6.06 5.90
N GLN A 43 -17.92 -6.84 4.82
CA GLN A 43 -17.53 -8.26 4.89
C GLN A 43 -16.14 -8.44 5.50
N HIS A 44 -15.20 -7.54 5.17
CA HIS A 44 -13.88 -7.53 5.78
C HIS A 44 -13.94 -7.25 7.29
N LYS A 45 -14.72 -6.24 7.70
CA LYS A 45 -14.87 -5.88 9.12
C LYS A 45 -15.57 -6.95 9.96
N ASP A 46 -16.48 -7.73 9.37
CA ASP A 46 -17.14 -8.86 10.04
C ASP A 46 -16.13 -9.93 10.50
N LEU A 47 -14.94 -9.96 9.91
CA LEU A 47 -13.88 -10.90 10.25
C LEU A 47 -12.69 -10.21 10.94
N ASN A 48 -12.54 -8.91 10.75
CA ASN A 48 -11.36 -8.15 11.14
C ASN A 48 -11.79 -6.84 11.82
N ASN A 49 -11.80 -6.82 13.15
CA ASN A 49 -12.08 -5.61 13.92
C ASN A 49 -10.99 -5.39 14.97
N SER A 50 -10.11 -4.41 14.73
CA SER A 50 -9.04 -4.04 15.66
C SER A 50 -8.56 -2.62 15.37
N ILE A 51 -7.75 -2.07 16.28
CA ILE A 51 -7.08 -0.78 16.05
C ILE A 51 -6.22 -0.78 14.77
N ILE A 52 -5.62 -1.91 14.40
CA ILE A 52 -4.82 -2.02 13.18
C ILE A 52 -5.67 -1.81 11.93
N VAL A 53 -6.88 -2.39 11.92
CA VAL A 53 -7.85 -2.24 10.81
C VAL A 53 -8.32 -0.80 10.71
N SER A 54 -8.70 -0.17 11.82
CA SER A 54 -9.19 1.21 11.80
C SER A 54 -8.10 2.24 11.45
N SER A 55 -6.86 1.97 11.81
CA SER A 55 -5.77 2.95 11.71
C SER A 55 -4.93 2.81 10.45
N PHE A 56 -4.64 1.59 9.98
CA PHE A 56 -3.65 1.34 8.93
C PHE A 56 -4.23 0.71 7.66
N GLN A 57 -5.49 0.26 7.66
CA GLN A 57 -6.07 -0.37 6.48
C GLN A 57 -6.86 0.61 5.61
N GLY A 58 -6.56 0.57 4.31
CA GLY A 58 -7.31 1.23 3.25
C GLY A 58 -7.92 0.23 2.28
N LEU A 59 -8.50 0.74 1.20
CA LEU A 59 -9.12 -0.07 0.15
C LEU A 59 -8.59 0.32 -1.24
N LEU A 60 -8.18 -0.67 -2.01
CA LEU A 60 -7.86 -0.57 -3.43
C LEU A 60 -9.06 -1.01 -4.25
N ARG A 61 -9.23 -0.42 -5.43
CA ARG A 61 -10.10 -0.93 -6.50
C ARG A 61 -9.23 -1.58 -7.56
N SER A 62 -9.30 -2.89 -7.70
CA SER A 62 -8.61 -3.65 -8.73
C SER A 62 -9.54 -3.88 -9.90
N THR A 63 -9.12 -3.51 -11.11
CA THR A 63 -9.94 -3.66 -12.31
C THR A 63 -9.19 -4.42 -13.39
N VAL A 64 -9.85 -5.43 -13.97
CA VAL A 64 -9.36 -6.19 -15.13
C VAL A 64 -10.38 -6.08 -16.25
N LYS A 65 -9.94 -5.66 -17.44
CA LYS A 65 -10.79 -5.52 -18.63
C LYS A 65 -10.30 -6.43 -19.75
N CYS A 66 -11.16 -7.29 -20.27
CA CYS A 66 -10.84 -8.13 -21.43
C CYS A 66 -10.60 -7.26 -22.68
N ASN A 67 -9.51 -7.49 -23.40
CA ASN A 67 -9.22 -6.73 -24.63
C ASN A 67 -10.06 -7.21 -25.82
N SER A 68 -10.71 -8.38 -25.73
CA SER A 68 -11.53 -8.94 -26.81
C SER A 68 -13.02 -8.62 -26.69
N CYS A 69 -13.64 -8.86 -25.54
CA CYS A 69 -15.08 -8.63 -25.33
C CYS A 69 -15.38 -7.43 -24.43
N HIS A 70 -14.35 -6.75 -23.92
CA HIS A 70 -14.45 -5.55 -23.10
C HIS A 70 -15.21 -5.69 -21.77
N VAL A 71 -15.56 -6.92 -21.37
CA VAL A 71 -16.08 -7.18 -20.03
C VAL A 71 -15.04 -6.77 -19.00
N THR A 72 -15.52 -6.14 -17.93
CA THR A 72 -14.71 -5.69 -16.81
C THR A 72 -15.05 -6.53 -15.59
N SER A 73 -14.03 -6.93 -14.83
CA SER A 73 -14.16 -7.48 -13.48
C SER A 73 -13.50 -6.50 -12.52
N THR A 74 -14.23 -6.11 -11.48
CA THR A 74 -13.75 -5.20 -10.45
C THR A 74 -13.84 -5.88 -9.09
N THR A 75 -12.78 -5.77 -8.30
CA THR A 75 -12.71 -6.24 -6.92
C THR A 75 -12.20 -5.12 -6.03
N PHE A 76 -12.51 -5.21 -4.74
CA PHE A 76 -12.05 -4.28 -3.73
C PHE A 76 -11.20 -5.01 -2.72
N ASP A 77 -9.92 -4.62 -2.64
CA ASP A 77 -8.91 -5.33 -1.88
C ASP A 77 -8.38 -4.44 -0.75
N VAL A 78 -8.34 -4.98 0.46
CA VAL A 78 -7.79 -4.26 1.61
C VAL A 78 -6.27 -4.22 1.53
N PHE A 79 -5.69 -3.05 1.80
CA PHE A 79 -4.24 -2.90 1.91
C PHE A 79 -3.86 -2.27 3.24
N MET A 80 -2.67 -2.60 3.73
CA MET A 80 -2.07 -1.99 4.92
C MET A 80 -0.78 -1.22 4.59
N VAL A 81 -0.08 -1.66 3.54
CA VAL A 81 1.18 -1.06 3.08
C VAL A 81 1.12 -0.89 1.57
N LEU A 82 1.43 0.31 1.08
CA LEU A 82 1.65 0.54 -0.35
C LEU A 82 3.11 0.24 -0.69
N SER A 83 3.34 -0.87 -1.40
CA SER A 83 4.69 -1.26 -1.84
C SER A 83 4.97 -0.77 -3.26
N LEU A 84 5.54 0.43 -3.36
CA LEU A 84 5.70 1.16 -4.62
C LEU A 84 6.93 0.67 -5.40
N PRO A 85 6.79 0.43 -6.71
CA PRO A 85 7.94 0.29 -7.59
C PRO A 85 8.69 1.62 -7.70
N ILE A 86 9.98 1.56 -8.03
CA ILE A 86 10.84 2.74 -8.17
C ILE A 86 11.36 2.77 -9.60
N GLU A 87 11.27 3.90 -10.28
CA GLU A 87 11.83 4.06 -11.62
C GLU A 87 13.36 3.86 -11.63
N GLN A 88 13.90 3.24 -12.68
CA GLN A 88 15.34 3.03 -12.85
C GLN A 88 16.06 4.32 -13.29
N MET A 89 15.90 5.38 -12.50
CA MET A 89 16.55 6.66 -12.67
C MET A 89 17.47 6.97 -11.48
N ASN A 90 18.34 7.97 -11.63
CA ASN A 90 19.18 8.43 -10.52
C ASN A 90 18.35 9.10 -9.42
N LYS A 91 17.29 9.81 -9.81
CA LYS A 91 16.41 10.57 -8.92
C LYS A 91 14.97 10.57 -9.47
N CYS A 92 13.97 10.45 -8.60
CA CYS A 92 12.56 10.62 -8.91
C CYS A 92 11.78 11.16 -7.69
N GLN A 93 10.53 11.57 -7.89
CA GLN A 93 9.63 11.95 -6.80
C GLN A 93 8.83 10.72 -6.31
N LEU A 94 8.40 10.75 -5.05
CA LEU A 94 7.46 9.76 -4.52
C LEU A 94 6.17 9.68 -5.34
N THR A 95 5.71 10.82 -5.87
CA THR A 95 4.56 10.89 -6.77
C THR A 95 4.75 10.09 -8.05
N ASP A 96 5.97 9.96 -8.55
CA ASP A 96 6.26 9.17 -9.76
C ASP A 96 6.18 7.68 -9.44
N CYS A 97 6.67 7.27 -8.27
CA CYS A 97 6.51 5.90 -7.77
C CYS A 97 5.02 5.53 -7.57
N LEU A 98 4.21 6.48 -7.09
CA LEU A 98 2.75 6.31 -6.98
C LEU A 98 2.08 6.17 -8.35
N LYS A 99 2.43 7.01 -9.33
CA LYS A 99 1.91 6.89 -10.69
C LYS A 99 2.25 5.53 -11.30
N LEU A 100 3.49 5.08 -11.15
CA LEU A 100 3.94 3.77 -11.64
C LEU A 100 3.21 2.61 -10.95
N PHE A 101 2.90 2.74 -9.66
CA PHE A 101 2.09 1.75 -8.93
C PHE A 101 0.65 1.65 -9.44
N LEU A 102 0.07 2.78 -9.85
CA LEU A 102 -1.31 2.88 -10.35
C LEU A 102 -1.41 2.77 -11.87
N GLU A 103 -0.28 2.58 -12.56
CA GLU A 103 -0.23 2.48 -14.00
C GLU A 103 -0.93 1.20 -14.47
N LYS A 104 -1.58 1.33 -15.62
CA LYS A 104 -2.26 0.25 -16.28
C LYS A 104 -1.25 -0.74 -16.87
N GLU A 105 -1.33 -2.00 -16.45
CA GLU A 105 -0.52 -3.10 -16.96
C GLU A 105 -1.31 -3.98 -17.95
N GLU A 106 -0.60 -4.59 -18.91
CA GLU A 106 -1.19 -5.52 -19.88
C GLU A 106 -0.87 -6.98 -19.52
N MET A 107 -1.91 -7.78 -19.36
CA MET A 107 -1.87 -9.20 -19.06
C MET A 107 -1.83 -10.01 -20.36
N VAL A 108 -0.62 -10.21 -20.89
CA VAL A 108 -0.38 -10.90 -22.17
C VAL A 108 0.43 -12.18 -22.01
N GLY A 109 0.50 -12.99 -23.08
CA GLY A 109 1.33 -14.21 -23.11
C GLY A 109 0.90 -15.24 -22.05
N GLN A 110 1.82 -15.60 -21.14
CA GLN A 110 1.53 -16.55 -20.05
C GLN A 110 0.63 -15.96 -18.96
N CYS A 111 0.58 -14.63 -18.85
CA CYS A 111 -0.18 -13.91 -17.83
C CYS A 111 -1.64 -13.62 -18.23
N ARG A 112 -2.10 -14.11 -19.38
CA ARG A 112 -3.48 -13.88 -19.88
C ARG A 112 -4.56 -14.20 -18.85
N TRP A 113 -5.52 -13.29 -18.73
CA TRP A 113 -6.66 -13.43 -17.83
C TRP A 113 -7.70 -14.41 -18.39
N HIS A 114 -8.28 -15.26 -17.53
CA HIS A 114 -9.39 -16.11 -17.92
C HIS A 114 -10.70 -15.30 -17.90
N CYS A 115 -11.16 -14.89 -19.09
CA CYS A 115 -12.34 -14.06 -19.22
C CYS A 115 -13.63 -14.89 -19.03
N PRO A 116 -14.53 -14.53 -18.10
CA PRO A 116 -15.75 -15.28 -17.83
C PRO A 116 -16.75 -15.22 -19.00
N THR A 117 -16.81 -14.11 -19.74
CA THR A 117 -17.71 -13.96 -20.89
C THR A 117 -17.21 -14.70 -22.12
N CYS A 118 -15.89 -14.71 -22.38
CA CYS A 118 -15.31 -15.46 -23.49
C CYS A 118 -15.09 -16.95 -23.16
N ASN A 119 -15.18 -17.32 -21.88
CA ASN A 119 -14.88 -18.65 -21.35
C ASN A 119 -13.50 -19.18 -21.80
N THR A 120 -12.49 -18.32 -21.85
CA THR A 120 -11.12 -18.67 -22.28
C THR A 120 -10.11 -17.61 -21.85
N ARG A 121 -8.81 -17.92 -21.94
CA ARG A 121 -7.72 -16.98 -21.65
C ARG A 121 -7.61 -15.91 -22.75
N ARG A 122 -7.65 -14.64 -22.36
CA ARG A 122 -7.56 -13.48 -23.25
C ARG A 122 -6.51 -12.50 -22.75
N ASP A 123 -5.96 -11.74 -23.68
CA ASP A 123 -5.22 -10.55 -23.33
C ASP A 123 -6.19 -9.58 -22.62
N ALA A 124 -5.72 -8.96 -21.55
CA ALA A 124 -6.53 -8.09 -20.72
C ALA A 124 -5.69 -6.96 -20.18
N SER A 125 -6.31 -5.83 -19.94
CA SER A 125 -5.74 -4.73 -19.22
C SER A 125 -6.07 -4.83 -17.73
N LYS A 126 -5.10 -4.61 -16.85
CA LYS A 126 -5.31 -4.57 -15.40
C LYS A 126 -4.73 -3.29 -14.81
N TRP A 127 -5.42 -2.72 -13.83
CA TRP A 127 -4.92 -1.58 -13.07
C TRP A 127 -5.53 -1.58 -11.67
N ILE A 128 -4.91 -0.83 -10.77
CA ILE A 128 -5.38 -0.63 -9.41
C ILE A 128 -5.53 0.86 -9.14
N GLU A 129 -6.51 1.22 -8.31
CA GLU A 129 -6.81 2.60 -7.93
C GLU A 129 -6.98 2.69 -6.42
N LEU A 130 -6.62 3.82 -5.81
CA LEU A 130 -6.84 4.05 -4.39
C LEU A 130 -8.29 4.44 -4.18
N TRP A 131 -9.08 3.58 -3.52
CA TRP A 131 -10.48 3.86 -3.21
C TRP A 131 -10.62 4.58 -1.86
N LYS A 132 -9.95 4.07 -0.83
CA LYS A 132 -9.96 4.61 0.53
C LYS A 132 -8.56 4.57 1.12
N LEU A 133 -8.13 5.67 1.73
CA LEU A 133 -6.86 5.73 2.44
C LEU A 133 -7.03 5.51 3.96
N PRO A 134 -6.02 4.92 4.63
CA PRO A 134 -5.99 4.78 6.08
C PRO A 134 -5.61 6.10 6.77
N THR A 135 -5.87 6.20 8.08
CA THR A 135 -5.38 7.33 8.89
C THR A 135 -3.86 7.41 8.93
N TYR A 136 -3.19 6.25 9.05
CA TYR A 136 -1.75 6.12 8.98
C TYR A 136 -1.36 5.37 7.72
N LEU A 137 -0.75 6.07 6.77
CA LEU A 137 -0.31 5.50 5.50
C LEU A 137 1.14 5.02 5.61
N ILE A 138 1.35 3.73 5.39
CA ILE A 138 2.69 3.14 5.30
C ILE A 138 3.06 2.96 3.83
N ILE A 139 4.14 3.60 3.42
CA ILE A 139 4.71 3.50 2.07
C ILE A 139 6.04 2.76 2.15
N HIS A 140 6.12 1.66 1.44
CA HIS A 140 7.34 0.88 1.25
C HIS A 140 7.86 1.10 -0.17
N LEU A 141 9.12 1.47 -0.30
CA LEU A 141 9.79 1.58 -1.59
C LEU A 141 10.48 0.25 -1.92
N LYS A 142 10.08 -0.41 -3.03
CA LYS A 142 10.62 -1.71 -3.47
C LYS A 142 12.06 -1.57 -3.99
N ARG A 143 13.02 -1.43 -3.07
CA ARG A 143 14.42 -1.20 -3.40
C ARG A 143 15.16 -2.47 -3.79
N PHE A 144 14.79 -3.62 -3.27
CA PHE A 144 15.48 -4.86 -3.61
C PHE A 144 14.84 -5.53 -4.82
N ARG A 145 15.66 -5.81 -5.82
CA ARG A 145 15.27 -6.57 -7.01
C ARG A 145 16.18 -7.78 -7.16
N TYR A 146 15.61 -8.88 -7.62
CA TYR A 146 16.38 -10.05 -7.97
C TYR A 146 16.71 -10.00 -9.47
N GLU A 147 17.99 -9.82 -9.79
CA GLU A 147 18.49 -9.66 -11.16
C GLU A 147 19.71 -10.55 -11.36
N TYR A 148 19.74 -11.31 -12.47
CA TYR A 148 20.86 -12.17 -12.85
C TYR A 148 21.34 -13.14 -11.76
N GLY A 149 20.42 -13.65 -10.93
CA GLY A 149 20.74 -14.59 -9.87
C GLY A 149 21.13 -13.97 -8.53
N ASN A 150 21.20 -12.64 -8.42
CA ASN A 150 21.60 -11.94 -7.20
C ASN A 150 20.61 -10.84 -6.80
N TRP A 151 20.53 -10.54 -5.50
CA TRP A 151 19.77 -9.40 -5.00
C TRP A 151 20.55 -8.11 -5.21
N ARG A 152 19.92 -7.11 -5.81
CA ARG A 152 20.50 -5.77 -5.98
C ARG A 152 19.59 -4.73 -5.35
N LYS A 153 20.20 -3.82 -4.59
CA LYS A 153 19.51 -2.68 -3.98
C LYS A 153 19.51 -1.50 -4.95
N GLN A 154 18.33 -0.99 -5.23
CA GLN A 154 18.10 0.21 -6.00
C GLN A 154 18.31 1.44 -5.11
N THR A 155 19.38 2.17 -5.41
CA THR A 155 19.84 3.35 -4.66
C THR A 155 19.26 4.66 -5.20
N THR A 156 18.31 4.61 -6.15
CA THR A 156 17.58 5.78 -6.67
C THR A 156 17.14 6.69 -5.54
N ASN A 157 17.46 7.98 -5.68
CA ASN A 157 17.00 9.00 -4.76
C ASN A 157 15.49 9.23 -4.99
N VAL A 158 14.68 9.00 -3.96
CA VAL A 158 13.23 9.24 -4.03
C VAL A 158 12.94 10.41 -3.12
N ASP A 159 12.64 11.57 -3.70
CA ASP A 159 12.26 12.75 -2.94
C ASP A 159 10.80 12.62 -2.49
N PHE A 160 10.55 12.82 -1.19
CA PHE A 160 9.23 12.78 -0.58
C PHE A 160 8.99 14.02 0.30
N PRO A 161 7.75 14.54 0.36
CA PRO A 161 7.43 15.69 1.22
C PRO A 161 7.37 15.28 2.69
N ILE A 162 7.82 16.18 3.57
CA ILE A 162 7.85 15.94 5.03
C ILE A 162 6.58 16.43 5.72
N GLU A 163 6.04 17.58 5.34
CA GLU A 163 4.87 18.17 6.05
C GLU A 163 3.54 17.91 5.37
N CYS A 164 3.52 17.85 4.03
CA CYS A 164 2.28 17.66 3.28
C CYS A 164 2.52 16.83 2.01
N LEU A 165 2.11 15.56 2.08
CA LEU A 165 1.88 14.67 0.95
C LEU A 165 0.39 14.74 0.61
N ASP A 166 0.04 15.43 -0.48
CA ASP A 166 -1.33 15.44 -0.98
C ASP A 166 -1.63 14.21 -1.85
N MET A 167 -2.54 13.36 -1.37
CA MET A 167 -3.00 12.16 -2.08
C MET A 167 -4.30 12.38 -2.86
N SER A 168 -4.89 13.59 -2.81
CA SER A 168 -6.22 13.88 -3.33
C SER A 168 -6.39 13.59 -4.82
N SER A 169 -5.30 13.70 -5.60
CA SER A 169 -5.27 13.42 -7.04
C SER A 169 -5.21 11.93 -7.38
N PHE A 170 -4.85 11.07 -6.42
CA PHE A 170 -4.71 9.63 -6.62
C PHE A 170 -5.92 8.82 -6.12
N ILE A 171 -6.84 9.45 -5.39
CA ILE A 171 -8.03 8.79 -4.83
C ILE A 171 -9.20 8.92 -5.81
N VAL A 172 -9.83 7.79 -6.11
CA VAL A 172 -11.03 7.72 -6.97
C VAL A 172 -12.33 7.53 -6.16
N GLY A 173 -12.22 7.10 -4.90
CA GLY A 173 -13.36 6.90 -4.01
C GLY A 173 -13.84 8.19 -3.33
N PRO A 174 -14.82 8.08 -2.42
CA PRO A 174 -15.38 9.22 -1.71
C PRO A 174 -14.34 9.98 -0.88
N LYS A 175 -14.24 11.30 -1.07
CA LYS A 175 -13.34 12.19 -0.32
C LYS A 175 -13.98 12.64 1.00
N LEU A 176 -14.18 11.71 1.92
CA LEU A 176 -14.84 11.99 3.21
C LEU A 176 -13.94 12.72 4.22
N HIS A 177 -12.61 12.59 4.08
CA HIS A 177 -11.62 13.16 4.98
C HIS A 177 -10.48 13.81 4.20
N SER A 178 -9.65 14.59 4.90
CA SER A 178 -8.41 15.12 4.33
C SER A 178 -7.56 13.97 3.79
N SER A 179 -6.98 14.19 2.61
CA SER A 179 -6.08 13.26 1.92
C SER A 179 -4.62 13.71 2.02
N GLU A 180 -4.34 14.64 2.93
CA GLU A 180 -3.01 15.18 3.19
C GLU A 180 -2.34 14.42 4.34
N TYR A 181 -1.08 14.04 4.16
CA TYR A 181 -0.29 13.35 5.17
C TYR A 181 0.97 14.14 5.53
N ALA A 182 1.26 14.23 6.82
CA ALA A 182 2.56 14.64 7.33
C ALA A 182 3.41 13.41 7.64
N LEU A 183 4.69 13.46 7.28
CA LEU A 183 5.64 12.41 7.58
C LEU A 183 5.90 12.34 9.08
N TYR A 184 5.76 11.15 9.63
CA TYR A 184 5.99 10.88 11.05
C TYR A 184 7.29 10.12 11.31
N SER A 185 7.62 9.15 10.46
CA SER A 185 8.82 8.32 10.61
C SER A 185 9.31 7.79 9.27
N VAL A 186 10.61 7.50 9.19
CA VAL A 186 11.29 6.87 8.05
C VAL A 186 12.15 5.72 8.57
N LEU A 187 11.94 4.53 8.02
CA LEU A 187 12.83 3.38 8.23
C LEU A 187 13.88 3.36 7.13
N ASN A 188 15.13 3.59 7.50
CA ASN A 188 16.27 3.60 6.60
C ASN A 188 16.95 2.24 6.57
N HIS A 189 17.57 1.92 5.44
CA HIS A 189 18.40 0.73 5.29
C HIS A 189 19.72 1.11 4.63
N ARG A 190 20.85 0.62 5.16
CA ARG A 190 22.22 0.78 4.63
C ARG A 190 22.78 -0.59 4.28
N GLY A 191 23.59 -0.72 3.23
CA GLY A 191 24.14 -2.01 2.80
C GLY A 191 23.26 -2.82 1.83
N THR A 192 23.52 -4.13 1.73
CA THR A 192 22.91 -5.08 0.78
C THR A 192 21.76 -5.86 1.41
N MET A 193 21.10 -6.73 0.64
CA MET A 193 20.05 -7.59 1.16
C MET A 193 20.60 -8.63 2.15
N GLU A 194 21.80 -9.16 1.92
CA GLU A 194 22.41 -10.16 2.81
C GLU A 194 23.09 -9.55 4.04
N SER A 195 23.56 -8.29 3.95
CA SER A 195 24.27 -7.61 5.02
C SER A 195 23.99 -6.12 4.97
N GLY A 196 23.19 -5.65 5.92
CA GLY A 196 22.82 -4.26 6.02
C GLY A 196 22.43 -3.85 7.44
N HIS A 197 22.12 -2.57 7.58
CA HIS A 197 21.81 -1.93 8.86
C HIS A 197 20.56 -1.08 8.74
N TYR A 198 19.67 -1.16 9.72
CA TYR A 198 18.43 -0.39 9.76
C TYR A 198 18.50 0.68 10.83
N THR A 199 18.22 1.93 10.45
CA THR A 199 18.06 3.05 11.40
C THR A 199 16.71 3.71 11.18
N THR A 200 16.21 4.45 12.16
CA THR A 200 14.90 5.09 12.06
C THR A 200 15.00 6.58 12.32
N PHE A 201 14.42 7.39 11.44
CA PHE A 201 14.12 8.79 11.74
C PHE A 201 12.69 8.87 12.25
N CYS A 202 12.47 9.59 13.36
CA CYS A 202 11.13 9.74 13.91
C CYS A 202 10.94 11.16 14.45
N ARG A 203 9.74 11.72 14.21
CA ARG A 203 9.31 12.97 14.79
C ARG A 203 8.74 12.71 16.17
N ASN A 204 9.36 13.29 17.18
CA ASN A 204 8.84 13.21 18.55
C ASN A 204 7.59 14.09 18.66
N ILE A 205 6.48 13.49 19.11
CA ILE A 205 5.19 14.16 19.23
C ILE A 205 5.16 15.24 20.33
N ARG A 206 6.07 15.19 21.31
CA ARG A 206 6.06 16.08 22.48
C ARG A 206 6.73 17.43 22.19
N ASP A 207 7.86 17.41 21.48
CA ASP A 207 8.63 18.61 21.16
C ASP A 207 8.59 18.99 19.66
N GLY A 208 8.04 18.11 18.82
CA GLY A 208 7.94 18.30 17.37
C GLY A 208 9.25 18.14 16.60
N ARG A 209 10.35 17.74 17.26
CA ARG A 209 11.69 17.62 16.67
C ARG A 209 11.94 16.23 16.10
N TRP A 210 12.93 16.13 15.22
CA TRP A 210 13.35 14.88 14.60
C TRP A 210 14.56 14.29 15.30
N TYR A 211 14.56 12.97 15.43
CA TYR A 211 15.64 12.20 16.03
C TYR A 211 15.99 11.02 15.12
N GLU A 212 17.28 10.68 15.05
CA GLU A 212 17.77 9.42 14.51
C GLU A 212 17.93 8.42 15.65
N TYR A 213 17.37 7.22 15.45
CA TYR A 213 17.48 6.08 16.32
C TYR A 213 18.32 5.02 15.59
N ASP A 214 19.53 4.81 16.08
CA ASP A 214 20.52 3.87 15.59
C ASP A 214 20.90 2.92 16.74
N ASP A 215 20.18 1.79 16.81
CA ASP A 215 20.19 0.84 17.92
C ASP A 215 19.99 1.54 19.28
N GLU A 216 20.95 1.46 20.21
CA GLU A 216 20.90 2.14 21.50
C GLU A 216 21.17 3.66 21.44
N ASN A 217 21.65 4.17 20.30
CA ASN A 217 22.05 5.55 20.15
C ASN A 217 20.90 6.40 19.61
N VAL A 218 20.67 7.54 20.27
CA VAL A 218 19.65 8.52 19.86
C VAL A 218 20.30 9.88 19.70
N SER A 219 20.16 10.47 18.51
CA SER A 219 20.73 11.77 18.18
C SER A 219 19.65 12.71 17.63
N LEU A 220 19.84 14.01 17.83
CA LEU A 220 18.99 15.04 17.23
C LEU A 220 19.31 15.14 15.74
N LEU A 221 18.28 15.19 14.89
CA LEU A 221 18.41 15.24 13.44
C LEU A 221 17.78 16.55 12.90
N ASP A 222 18.49 17.25 12.01
CA ASP A 222 17.90 18.39 11.31
C ASP A 222 16.92 17.91 10.24
N LYS A 223 15.80 18.60 10.09
CA LYS A 223 14.76 18.25 9.12
C LYS A 223 15.31 18.18 7.68
N ASN A 224 16.29 19.02 7.33
CA ASN A 224 16.91 19.02 6.01
C ASN A 224 17.77 17.77 5.77
N GLU A 225 18.27 17.14 6.82
CA GLU A 225 19.08 15.94 6.74
C GLU A 225 18.23 14.69 6.48
N ILE A 226 16.92 14.73 6.71
CA ILE A 226 16.01 13.59 6.45
C ILE A 226 16.06 13.18 4.96
N GLN A 227 16.18 14.15 4.06
CA GLN A 227 16.32 13.88 2.62
C GLN A 227 17.77 13.63 2.19
N VAL A 228 18.75 14.25 2.86
CA VAL A 228 20.17 14.22 2.45
C VAL A 228 20.94 13.03 3.02
N SER A 229 20.71 12.65 4.27
CA SER A 229 21.33 11.49 4.93
C SER A 229 20.92 10.17 4.27
N TYR A 230 19.80 10.15 3.54
CA TYR A 230 19.40 9.03 2.70
C TYR A 230 20.43 8.72 1.59
N LEU A 231 21.13 9.74 1.08
CA LEU A 231 22.05 9.63 -0.07
C LEU A 231 23.45 9.16 0.32
N GLN A 232 23.98 9.64 1.44
CA GLN A 232 25.35 9.35 1.87
C GLN A 232 25.52 7.92 2.39
N ASN A 233 24.41 7.29 2.81
CA ASN A 233 24.36 5.94 3.34
C ASN A 233 24.12 4.85 2.27
N SER A 234 24.23 5.23 0.99
CA SER A 234 24.06 4.36 -0.18
C SER A 234 25.38 3.90 -0.83
N LYS A 235 26.52 4.33 -0.28
CA LYS A 235 27.86 3.87 -0.68
C LYS A 235 28.41 2.83 0.27
#